data_AF-A0A1E5W0R0-F1
#
_entry.id   AF-A0A1E5W0R0-F1
#
_cell.length_a   1.000
_cell.length_b   1.000
_cell.length_c   1.000
_cell.angle_alpha   90.00
_cell.angle_beta   90.00
_cell.angle_gamma   90.00
#
_symmetry.space_group_name_H-M   'P 1'
#
loop_
_entity.id
_entity.type
_entity.pdbx_description
1 polymer ?
#
loop_
_entity_poly.entity_id
_entity_poly.type
_entity_poly.pdbx_seq_one_letter_code
_entity_poly.pdbx_strand_id
1 'polypeptide(L)'
;MLPIYKELIGAGLKVCVFCGDTDTVVPVTSTRRSLAALGLPLKTSWYPWYMVPTEVGGWSMEYEGLTFVTVRGAGHAVPLHRPAQALVVFQQFLKGEPMAHEASSFAFATLDRLAHVENASVILLPSEKGPSY
;
A
#
# COMPACT_ATOMS: atom_id res chain seq x y z
N MET A 1 -14.79 -10.14 18.58
CA MET A 1 -14.28 -9.86 17.21
C MET A 1 -13.23 -10.86 16.76
N LEU A 2 -12.10 -11.07 17.46
CA LEU A 2 -11.06 -12.01 17.02
C LEU A 2 -11.52 -13.45 16.71
N PRO A 3 -12.47 -14.06 17.45
CA PRO A 3 -12.99 -15.39 17.10
C PRO A 3 -13.65 -15.44 15.71
N ILE A 4 -14.34 -14.37 15.31
CA ILE A 4 -14.99 -14.28 13.99
C ILE A 4 -13.93 -14.27 12.88
N TYR A 5 -12.81 -13.57 13.07
CA TYR A 5 -11.70 -13.62 12.11
C TYR A 5 -11.18 -15.04 11.92
N LYS A 6 -11.04 -15.82 13.00
CA LYS A 6 -10.61 -17.22 12.91
C LYS A 6 -11.60 -18.09 12.15
N GLU A 7 -12.90 -17.88 12.36
CA GLU A 7 -13.96 -18.58 11.62
C GLU A 7 -13.93 -18.25 10.13
N LEU A 8 -13.86 -16.96 9.76
CA LEU A 8 -13.82 -16.53 8.36
C LEU A 8 -12.57 -17.03 7.63
N ILE A 9 -11.40 -16.96 8.30
CA ILE A 9 -10.14 -17.49 7.76
C ILE A 9 -10.22 -19.01 7.63
N GLY A 10 -10.77 -19.72 8.62
CA GLY A 10 -10.97 -21.16 8.59
C GLY A 10 -11.93 -21.63 7.49
N ALA A 11 -12.90 -20.78 7.12
CA ALA A 11 -13.81 -21.00 5.99
C ALA A 11 -13.16 -20.71 4.62
N GLY A 12 -11.89 -20.30 4.58
CA GLY A 12 -11.17 -19.98 3.34
C GLY A 12 -11.54 -18.63 2.73
N LEU A 13 -12.20 -17.73 3.49
CA LEU A 13 -12.51 -16.39 3.01
C LEU A 13 -11.27 -15.51 3.02
N LYS A 14 -11.10 -14.71 1.96
CA LYS A 14 -10.03 -13.72 1.87
C LYS A 14 -10.31 -12.57 2.84
N VAL A 15 -9.43 -12.36 3.81
CA VAL A 15 -9.51 -11.24 4.76
C VAL A 15 -8.38 -10.25 4.49
N CYS A 16 -8.73 -9.00 4.24
CA CYS A 16 -7.80 -7.88 4.15
C CYS A 16 -8.15 -6.85 5.22
N VAL A 17 -7.16 -6.47 6.02
CA VAL A 17 -7.25 -5.37 6.98
C VAL A 17 -6.35 -4.26 6.49
N PHE A 18 -6.87 -3.06 6.33
CA PHE A 18 -6.06 -1.90 5.96
C PHE A 18 -6.31 -0.71 6.86
N CYS A 19 -5.30 0.16 7.03
CA CYS A 19 -5.42 1.38 7.80
C CYS A 19 -4.51 2.49 7.25
N GLY A 20 -4.87 3.74 7.53
CA GLY A 20 -4.02 4.89 7.29
C GLY A 20 -3.01 5.07 8.43
N ASP A 21 -1.75 5.37 8.10
CA ASP A 21 -0.68 5.48 9.11
C ASP A 21 -0.67 6.80 9.90
N THR A 22 -1.43 7.81 9.49
CA THR A 22 -1.61 9.07 10.22
C THR A 22 -2.93 9.13 11.00
N ASP A 23 -3.71 8.04 11.02
CA ASP A 23 -4.90 7.93 11.86
C ASP A 23 -4.52 7.82 13.35
N THR A 24 -5.16 8.65 14.17
CA THR A 24 -5.00 8.67 15.62
C THR A 24 -6.18 8.05 16.37
N VAL A 25 -7.33 7.87 15.71
CA VAL A 25 -8.54 7.28 16.32
C VAL A 25 -8.41 5.76 16.38
N VAL A 26 -8.02 5.13 15.26
CA VAL A 26 -7.74 3.68 15.19
C VAL A 26 -6.34 3.47 14.57
N PRO A 27 -5.27 3.72 15.34
CA PRO A 27 -3.92 3.74 14.81
C PRO A 27 -3.40 2.36 14.38
N VAL A 28 -2.37 2.38 13.53
CA VAL A 28 -1.64 1.18 13.06
C VAL A 28 -1.21 0.28 14.22
N THR A 29 -0.76 0.88 15.33
CA THR A 29 -0.27 0.15 16.51
C THR A 29 -1.35 -0.71 17.16
N SER A 30 -2.57 -0.18 17.32
CA SER A 30 -3.70 -0.95 17.88
C SER A 30 -4.12 -2.10 16.96
N THR A 31 -4.14 -1.85 15.66
CA THR A 31 -4.49 -2.87 14.66
C THR A 31 -3.45 -3.98 14.64
N ARG A 32 -2.15 -3.64 14.59
CA ARG A 32 -1.06 -4.63 14.64
C ARG A 32 -1.09 -5.48 15.91
N ARG A 33 -1.37 -4.88 17.08
CA ARG A 33 -1.50 -5.63 18.34
C ARG A 33 -2.67 -6.61 18.29
N SER A 34 -3.79 -6.19 17.72
CA SER A 34 -4.99 -7.03 17.57
C SER A 34 -4.75 -8.20 16.62
N LEU A 35 -4.08 -7.96 15.50
CA LEU A 35 -3.70 -9.00 14.53
C LEU A 35 -2.66 -9.96 15.10
N ALA A 36 -1.67 -9.48 15.84
CA ALA A 36 -0.69 -10.33 16.51
C ALA A 36 -1.36 -11.29 17.52
N ALA A 37 -2.41 -10.86 18.21
CA ALA A 37 -3.18 -11.69 19.13
C ALA A 37 -3.97 -12.82 18.44
N LEU A 38 -4.17 -12.79 17.12
CA LEU A 38 -4.76 -13.92 16.39
C LEU A 38 -3.85 -15.15 16.37
N GLY A 39 -2.52 -14.94 16.47
CA GLY A 39 -1.53 -16.01 16.43
C GLY A 39 -1.42 -16.71 15.07
N LEU A 40 -1.71 -16.00 13.97
CA LEU A 40 -1.60 -16.55 12.63
C LEU A 40 -0.12 -16.72 12.24
N PRO A 41 0.24 -17.81 11.53
CA PRO A 41 1.57 -17.96 10.97
C PRO A 41 1.90 -16.82 10.01
N LEU A 42 3.11 -16.28 10.11
CA LEU A 42 3.61 -15.25 9.21
C LEU A 42 4.04 -15.89 7.89
N LYS A 43 3.47 -15.42 6.78
CA LYS A 43 3.80 -15.85 5.42
C LYS A 43 4.84 -14.93 4.78
N THR A 44 4.62 -13.62 4.86
CA THR A 44 5.54 -12.61 4.33
C THR A 44 5.77 -11.54 5.40
N SER A 45 7.04 -11.30 5.73
CA SER A 45 7.45 -10.28 6.72
C SER A 45 7.13 -8.87 6.24
N TRP A 46 7.19 -7.89 7.13
CA TRP A 46 6.86 -6.48 6.84
C TRP A 46 7.68 -5.92 5.66
N TYR A 47 7.02 -5.51 4.58
CA TYR A 47 7.67 -4.96 3.38
C TYR A 47 7.01 -3.67 2.89
N PRO A 48 7.77 -2.75 2.27
CA PRO A 48 7.19 -1.59 1.60
C PRO A 48 6.55 -2.02 0.28
N TRP A 49 5.41 -1.43 -0.06
CA TRP A 49 4.77 -1.63 -1.37
C TRP A 49 4.74 -0.33 -2.18
N TYR A 50 4.70 -0.49 -3.50
CA TYR A 50 4.88 0.62 -4.44
C TYR A 50 3.76 0.67 -5.48
N MET A 51 3.36 1.89 -5.86
CA MET A 51 2.57 2.13 -7.08
C MET A 51 3.46 2.56 -8.25
N VAL A 52 4.46 3.38 -7.94
CA VAL A 52 5.47 3.90 -8.86
C VAL A 52 6.86 3.68 -8.25
N PRO A 53 7.94 3.58 -9.07
CA PRO A 53 9.26 3.17 -8.57
C PRO A 53 9.87 4.09 -7.51
N THR A 54 9.41 5.34 -7.47
CA THR A 54 9.98 6.41 -6.66
C THR A 54 9.23 6.65 -5.35
N GLU A 55 8.03 6.09 -5.16
CA GLU A 55 7.18 6.39 -4.00
C GLU A 55 6.63 5.12 -3.33
N VAL A 56 6.95 4.98 -2.03
CA VAL A 56 6.36 3.98 -1.14
C VAL A 56 4.90 4.35 -0.87
N GLY A 57 3.97 3.52 -1.34
CA GLY A 57 2.53 3.68 -1.08
C GLY A 57 2.14 3.31 0.35
N GLY A 58 2.96 2.49 1.01
CA GLY A 58 2.83 2.10 2.40
C GLY A 58 3.57 0.79 2.67
N TRP A 59 3.12 0.04 3.67
CA TRP A 59 3.70 -1.26 4.02
C TRP A 59 2.64 -2.35 4.10
N SER A 60 3.07 -3.57 3.82
CA SER A 60 2.23 -4.76 3.82
C SER A 60 2.90 -5.87 4.63
N MET A 61 2.08 -6.77 5.18
CA MET A 61 2.50 -8.01 5.82
C MET A 61 1.41 -9.05 5.60
N GLU A 62 1.84 -10.28 5.36
CA GLU A 62 0.93 -11.38 5.05
C GLU A 62 1.06 -12.47 6.10
N TYR A 63 -0.09 -12.87 6.61
CA TYR A 63 -0.27 -14.06 7.41
C TYR A 63 -0.98 -15.13 6.57
N GLU A 64 -0.96 -16.36 7.04
CA GLU A 64 -1.81 -17.41 6.46
C GLU A 64 -3.29 -17.01 6.60
N GLY A 65 -3.93 -16.72 5.46
CA GLY A 65 -5.35 -16.34 5.37
C GLY A 65 -5.70 -14.87 5.65
N LEU A 66 -4.73 -14.01 5.98
CA LEU A 66 -4.97 -12.59 6.23
C LEU A 66 -3.84 -11.70 5.71
N THR A 67 -4.21 -10.64 4.99
CA THR A 67 -3.27 -9.59 4.55
C THR A 67 -3.51 -8.31 5.35
N PHE A 68 -2.43 -7.72 5.85
CA PHE A 68 -2.46 -6.43 6.53
C PHE A 68 -1.73 -5.37 5.72
N VAL A 69 -2.40 -4.25 5.43
CA VAL A 69 -1.85 -3.17 4.62
C VAL A 69 -1.94 -1.83 5.35
N THR A 70 -0.90 -1.03 5.24
CA THR A 70 -0.92 0.39 5.64
C THR A 70 -0.81 1.25 4.41
N VAL A 71 -1.47 2.41 4.45
CA VAL A 71 -1.37 3.44 3.42
C VAL A 71 -0.66 4.65 4.00
N ARG A 72 0.48 4.99 3.39
CA ARG A 72 1.35 6.07 3.85
C ARG A 72 0.70 7.43 3.64
N GLY A 73 0.70 8.24 4.69
CA GLY A 73 0.16 9.60 4.70
C GLY A 73 -1.36 9.64 4.57
N ALA A 74 -2.07 8.60 5.03
CA ALA A 74 -3.53 8.55 5.07
C ALA A 74 -4.03 8.54 6.53
N GLY A 75 -5.09 9.30 6.81
CA GLY A 75 -5.80 9.24 8.09
C GLY A 75 -6.90 8.17 8.10
N HIS A 76 -7.88 8.32 9.00
CA HIS A 76 -8.98 7.35 9.20
C HIS A 76 -9.75 7.03 7.90
N ALA A 77 -10.12 8.06 7.15
CA ALA A 77 -10.76 7.93 5.84
C ALA A 77 -9.70 7.78 4.74
N VAL A 78 -9.10 6.59 4.59
CA VAL A 78 -8.03 6.34 3.61
C VAL A 78 -8.43 6.74 2.17
N PRO A 79 -9.62 6.37 1.63
CA PRO A 79 -10.00 6.75 0.27
C PRO A 79 -10.17 8.26 0.06
N LEU A 80 -10.40 9.03 1.14
CA LEU A 80 -10.48 10.49 1.06
C LEU A 80 -9.09 11.12 0.96
N HIS A 81 -8.13 10.65 1.77
CA HIS A 81 -6.79 11.24 1.83
C HIS A 81 -5.85 10.74 0.73
N ARG A 82 -5.99 9.47 0.33
CA ARG A 82 -5.10 8.77 -0.62
C ARG A 82 -5.93 7.92 -1.59
N PRO A 83 -6.74 8.54 -2.48
CA PRO A 83 -7.70 7.82 -3.32
C PRO A 83 -7.03 6.83 -4.28
N ALA A 84 -5.89 7.21 -4.88
CA ALA A 84 -5.17 6.35 -5.82
C ALA A 84 -4.61 5.09 -5.14
N GLN A 85 -4.01 5.26 -3.96
CA GLN A 85 -3.50 4.17 -3.12
C GLN A 85 -4.63 3.26 -2.65
N ALA A 86 -5.76 3.83 -2.21
CA ALA A 86 -6.93 3.08 -1.77
C ALA A 86 -7.50 2.21 -2.91
N LEU A 87 -7.54 2.73 -4.13
CA LEU A 87 -7.98 1.97 -5.30
C LEU A 87 -7.06 0.78 -5.59
N VAL A 88 -5.73 0.96 -5.47
CA VAL A 88 -4.78 -0.15 -5.64
C VAL A 88 -5.00 -1.24 -4.59
N VAL A 89 -5.15 -0.87 -3.31
CA VAL A 89 -5.44 -1.84 -2.24
C VAL A 89 -6.73 -2.61 -2.54
N PHE A 90 -7.78 -1.91 -2.99
CA PHE A 90 -9.04 -2.54 -3.36
C PHE A 90 -8.91 -3.49 -4.55
N GLN A 91 -8.22 -3.08 -5.62
CA GLN A 91 -7.99 -3.92 -6.79
C GLN A 91 -7.19 -5.19 -6.45
N GLN A 92 -6.13 -5.06 -5.63
CA GLN A 92 -5.32 -6.21 -5.22
C GLN A 92 -6.12 -7.17 -4.34
N PHE A 93 -6.95 -6.66 -3.44
CA PHE A 93 -7.86 -7.49 -2.65
C PHE A 93 -8.83 -8.30 -3.52
N LEU A 94 -9.45 -7.66 -4.52
CA LEU A 94 -10.36 -8.33 -5.45
C LEU A 94 -9.65 -9.47 -6.22
N LYS A 95 -8.46 -9.20 -6.74
CA LYS A 95 -7.63 -10.21 -7.42
C LYS A 95 -7.12 -11.31 -6.48
N GLY A 96 -6.98 -11.01 -5.19
CA GLY A 96 -6.35 -11.92 -4.23
C GLY A 96 -4.83 -11.98 -4.42
N GLU A 97 -4.24 -10.89 -4.92
CA GLU A 97 -2.81 -10.76 -5.14
C GLU A 97 -2.18 -9.93 -4.01
N PRO A 98 -0.91 -10.18 -3.65
CA PRO A 98 -0.20 -9.38 -2.67
C PRO A 98 0.08 -7.96 -3.20
N MET A 99 0.42 -7.06 -2.28
CA MET A 99 0.87 -5.72 -2.69
C MET A 99 2.21 -5.82 -3.41
N ALA A 100 2.44 -4.96 -4.39
CA ALA A 100 3.64 -5.05 -5.23
C ALA A 100 4.91 -4.70 -4.43
N HIS A 101 5.84 -5.66 -4.33
CA HIS A 101 7.15 -5.50 -3.69
C HIS A 101 8.07 -4.53 -4.44
N GLU A 102 7.84 -4.39 -5.74
CA GLU A 102 8.53 -3.47 -6.62
C GLU A 102 7.47 -2.76 -7.46
N ALA A 103 7.77 -1.53 -7.88
CA ALA A 103 6.83 -0.83 -8.74
C ALA A 103 6.68 -1.53 -10.08
N SER A 104 5.44 -1.74 -10.50
CA SER A 104 5.17 -2.28 -11.82
C SER A 104 5.69 -1.32 -12.90
N SER A 105 6.55 -1.82 -13.78
CA SER A 105 7.02 -1.12 -14.98
C SER A 105 5.87 -0.63 -15.89
N PHE A 106 4.67 -1.20 -15.71
CA PHE A 106 3.47 -0.89 -16.48
C PHE A 106 2.84 0.47 -16.11
N ALA A 107 2.93 0.90 -14.84
CA ALA A 107 2.36 2.18 -14.40
C ALA A 107 3.17 3.38 -14.93
N PHE A 108 4.49 3.22 -15.04
CA PHE A 108 5.39 4.24 -15.57
C PHE A 108 5.05 4.58 -17.04
N ALA A 109 4.84 3.56 -17.88
CA ALA A 109 4.50 3.76 -19.29
C ALA A 109 3.14 4.45 -19.50
N THR A 110 2.20 4.30 -18.57
CA THR A 110 0.86 4.90 -18.69
C THR A 110 0.86 6.36 -18.24
N LEU A 111 1.62 6.71 -17.20
CA LEU A 111 1.81 8.10 -16.75
C LEU A 111 2.63 8.92 -17.75
N ASP A 112 3.65 8.32 -18.37
CA ASP A 112 4.44 8.96 -19.44
C ASP A 112 3.56 9.28 -20.67
N ARG A 113 2.59 8.39 -20.97
CA ARG A 113 1.60 8.63 -22.03
C ARG A 113 0.62 9.75 -21.73
N LEU A 114 0.31 10.00 -20.46
CA LEU A 114 -0.55 11.12 -20.04
C LEU A 114 0.24 12.43 -19.98
N ALA A 115 1.52 12.38 -19.59
CA ALA A 115 2.42 13.54 -19.64
C ALA A 115 2.69 14.02 -21.07
N HIS A 116 2.60 13.15 -22.08
CA HIS A 116 2.67 13.54 -23.49
C HIS A 116 1.38 14.14 -24.07
N VAL A 117 0.24 14.07 -23.36
CA VAL A 117 -1.04 14.66 -23.81
C VAL A 117 -1.24 16.07 -23.29
N GLU A 118 -0.59 16.46 -22.20
CA GLU A 118 -0.58 17.84 -21.71
C GLU A 118 0.70 18.55 -22.13
N ASN A 119 0.57 19.36 -23.17
CA ASN A 119 1.51 20.39 -23.57
C ASN A 119 1.65 21.44 -22.44
N ALA A 120 2.40 21.11 -21.39
CA ALA A 120 2.83 22.02 -20.35
C ALA A 120 4.36 21.99 -20.30
N SER A 121 4.96 23.00 -20.92
CA SER A 121 6.36 23.36 -20.83
C SER A 121 6.75 23.63 -19.37
N VAL A 122 7.12 22.58 -18.63
CA VAL A 122 7.93 22.72 -17.42
C VAL A 122 9.38 22.56 -17.85
N ILE A 123 10.04 23.71 -18.01
CA ILE A 123 11.47 23.83 -18.24
C ILE A 123 12.18 23.24 -17.00
N LEU A 124 12.63 21.99 -17.08
CA LEU A 124 13.68 21.50 -16.22
C LEU A 124 15.00 22.06 -16.77
N LEU A 125 15.47 23.16 -16.19
CA LEU A 125 16.86 23.59 -16.36
C LEU A 125 17.78 22.45 -15.88
N PRO A 126 18.79 22.04 -16.66
CA PRO A 126 19.77 21.08 -16.18
C PRO A 126 20.55 21.71 -15.03
N SER A 127 20.57 21.04 -13.87
CA SER A 127 21.51 21.32 -12.79
C SER A 127 22.92 21.15 -13.33
N GLU A 128 23.65 22.26 -13.50
CA GLU A 128 25.08 22.23 -13.80
C GLU A 128 25.82 21.47 -12.69
N LYS A 129 26.55 20.42 -13.07
CA LYS A 129 27.59 19.85 -12.23
C LYS A 129 28.74 20.86 -12.16
N GLY A 130 28.85 21.56 -11.03
CA GLY A 130 30.06 22.31 -10.69
C GLY A 130 31.27 21.38 -10.53
N PRO A 131 32.49 21.86 -10.80
CA PRO A 131 33.69 21.02 -10.78
C PRO A 131 34.05 20.63 -9.35
N SER A 132 34.51 19.39 -9.21
CA SER A 132 35.20 18.88 -8.03
C SER A 132 36.51 19.63 -7.80
N TYR A 133 36.65 20.23 -6.62
CA TYR A 133 37.92 20.50 -5.96
C TYR A 133 37.89 19.85 -4.58
#